data_AF-A0A971L7Q0-F1
#
_entry.id   AF-A0A971L7Q0-F1
#
_cell.length_a   1.000
_cell.length_b   1.000
_cell.length_c   1.000
_cell.angle_alpha   90.00
_cell.angle_beta   90.00
_cell.angle_gamma   90.00
#
_symmetry.space_group_name_H-M   'P 1'
#
loop_
_entity.id
_entity.type
_entity.pdbx_description
1 polymer ?
#
loop_
_entity_poly.entity_id
_entity_poly.type
_entity_poly.pdbx_seq_one_letter_code
_entity_poly.pdbx_strand_id
1 'polypeptide(L)'
;KWTAYDMLLELEKQGFLERRYVVNSNEKIPGRSLLKFVPTLRADSISKEGKEEDSVNADWQHARGKLLKTLSNLLPREANKVVGKLLAEIPGKEQPVINCAYVLTILLVLLKVLEEKAIQLLQHALQKVPRPEIGLFLVAGTGFGLLANPASQASVSSQLSAYVSNLQDQITTLSGGEHKLLLEFIHEALDKIINK
;
A
#
# COMPACT_ATOMS: atom_id res chain seq x y z
N LYS A 1 13.47 -12.93 -35.95
CA LYS A 1 14.28 -11.92 -35.21
C LYS A 1 13.53 -10.61 -35.31
N TRP A 2 13.17 -9.98 -34.21
CA TRP A 2 12.54 -8.66 -34.21
C TRP A 2 13.62 -7.58 -34.28
N THR A 3 13.42 -6.57 -35.12
CA THR A 3 14.31 -5.40 -35.14
C THR A 3 13.75 -4.29 -34.23
N ALA A 4 14.59 -3.36 -33.81
CA ALA A 4 14.15 -2.20 -33.04
C ALA A 4 13.07 -1.38 -33.79
N TYR A 5 13.13 -1.36 -35.12
CA TYR A 5 12.12 -0.71 -35.94
C TYR A 5 10.77 -1.43 -35.89
N ASP A 6 10.76 -2.77 -35.97
CA ASP A 6 9.53 -3.57 -35.88
C ASP A 6 8.82 -3.36 -34.53
N MET A 7 9.57 -3.21 -33.45
CA MET A 7 9.02 -2.90 -32.13
C MET A 7 8.37 -1.51 -32.09
N LEU A 8 8.99 -0.49 -32.69
CA LEU A 8 8.45 0.87 -32.74
C LEU A 8 7.15 0.93 -33.56
N LEU A 9 7.10 0.20 -34.68
CA LEU A 9 5.89 0.06 -35.50
C LEU A 9 4.73 -0.58 -34.74
N GLU A 10 5.02 -1.60 -33.95
CA GLU A 10 4.01 -2.32 -33.18
C GLU A 10 3.48 -1.46 -32.03
N LEU A 11 4.35 -0.73 -31.33
CA LEU A 11 3.95 0.21 -30.27
C LEU A 11 3.12 1.38 -30.81
N GLU A 12 3.40 1.84 -32.03
CA GLU A 12 2.57 2.84 -32.71
C GLU A 12 1.18 2.28 -33.08
N LYS A 13 1.09 1.05 -33.62
CA LYS A 13 -0.21 0.40 -33.92
C LYS A 13 -1.08 0.25 -32.68
N GLN A 14 -0.44 0.01 -31.54
CA GLN A 14 -1.12 -0.11 -30.24
C GLN A 14 -1.46 1.26 -29.62
N GLY A 15 -1.05 2.37 -30.25
CA GLY A 15 -1.37 3.74 -29.87
C GLY A 15 -0.46 4.34 -28.79
N PHE A 16 0.67 3.71 -28.49
CA PHE A 16 1.64 4.18 -27.49
C PHE A 16 2.65 5.18 -28.05
N LEU A 17 2.92 5.11 -29.35
CA LEU A 17 3.82 6.03 -30.04
C LEU A 17 3.10 6.71 -31.19
N GLU A 18 3.54 7.92 -31.53
CA GLU A 18 3.16 8.61 -32.76
C GLU A 18 4.43 8.93 -33.58
N ARG A 19 4.30 8.94 -34.91
CA ARG A 19 5.37 9.36 -35.82
C ARG A 19 5.30 10.87 -36.07
N ARG A 20 6.38 11.58 -35.75
CA ARG A 20 6.57 12.98 -36.14
C ARG A 20 7.72 13.12 -37.13
N TYR A 21 7.46 13.83 -38.23
CA TYR A 21 8.50 14.26 -39.15
C TYR A 21 9.07 15.58 -38.67
N VAL A 22 10.35 15.58 -38.32
CA VAL A 22 11.05 16.80 -37.92
C VAL A 22 11.93 17.24 -39.08
N VAL A 23 11.68 18.45 -39.59
CA VAL A 23 12.56 19.11 -40.55
C VAL A 23 13.64 19.81 -39.75
N ASN A 24 14.91 19.49 -40.02
CA ASN A 24 16.04 20.17 -39.37
C ASN A 24 16.13 21.60 -39.92
N SER A 25 15.61 22.58 -39.19
CA SER A 25 15.62 23.99 -39.58
C SER A 25 16.97 24.69 -39.35
N ASN A 26 17.98 23.97 -38.85
CA ASN A 26 19.27 24.53 -38.43
C ASN A 26 20.45 24.29 -39.38
N GLU A 27 20.23 23.69 -40.55
CA GLU A 27 21.27 23.49 -41.57
C GLU A 27 20.90 24.22 -42.87
N LYS A 28 21.86 24.98 -43.43
CA LYS A 28 21.74 25.81 -44.65
C LYS A 28 21.46 25.01 -45.94
N ILE A 29 21.03 23.75 -45.86
CA ILE A 29 20.71 22.89 -47.00
C ILE A 29 19.42 22.09 -46.67
N PRO A 30 18.30 22.31 -47.37
CA PRO A 30 17.09 21.53 -47.16
C PRO A 30 17.31 20.15 -47.76
N GLY A 31 17.21 19.08 -46.96
CA GLY A 31 17.61 17.77 -47.50
C GLY A 31 16.91 16.52 -46.96
N ARG A 32 16.67 16.37 -45.66
CA ARG A 32 16.13 15.10 -45.13
C ARG A 32 15.25 15.33 -43.90
N SER A 33 13.96 15.04 -44.02
CA SER A 33 13.05 14.94 -42.89
C SER A 33 13.47 13.76 -42.01
N LEU A 34 13.65 13.98 -40.71
CA LEU A 34 13.95 12.92 -39.76
C LEU A 34 12.63 12.36 -39.20
N LEU A 35 12.44 11.05 -39.28
CA LEU A 35 11.32 10.38 -38.63
C LEU A 35 11.65 10.16 -37.16
N LYS A 36 10.85 10.73 -36.25
CA LYS A 36 10.93 10.47 -34.81
C LYS A 36 9.66 9.78 -34.34
N PHE A 37 9.82 8.79 -33.48
CA PHE A 37 8.73 8.23 -32.68
C PHE A 37 8.72 8.95 -31.34
N VAL A 38 7.54 9.39 -30.90
CA VAL A 38 7.38 10.09 -29.63
C VAL A 38 6.21 9.48 -28.85
N PRO A 39 6.30 9.42 -27.51
CA PRO A 39 5.24 8.88 -26.67
C PRO A 39 3.94 9.67 -26.82
N THR A 40 2.82 8.94 -26.79
CA THR A 40 1.48 9.54 -26.66
C THR A 40 1.10 9.67 -25.19
N LEU A 41 0.05 10.42 -24.88
CA LEU A 41 -0.50 10.53 -23.52
C LEU A 41 -0.83 9.15 -22.90
N ARG A 42 -1.15 8.16 -23.73
CA ARG A 42 -1.42 6.77 -23.32
C ARG A 42 -0.15 6.01 -22.93
N ALA A 43 0.99 6.32 -23.54
CA ALA A 43 2.27 5.78 -23.11
C ALA A 43 2.78 6.46 -21.83
N ASP A 44 2.46 7.74 -21.65
CA ASP A 44 2.79 8.47 -20.43
C ASP A 44 2.00 7.96 -19.21
N SER A 45 0.75 7.51 -19.38
CA SER A 45 -0.01 6.90 -18.28
C SER A 45 0.60 5.57 -17.82
N ILE A 46 1.02 4.72 -18.76
CA ILE A 46 1.61 3.40 -18.46
C ILE A 46 3.06 3.52 -17.96
N SER A 47 3.83 4.50 -18.46
CA SER A 47 5.21 4.73 -17.99
C SER A 47 5.29 5.23 -16.56
N LYS A 48 4.23 5.87 -16.05
CA LYS A 48 4.13 6.27 -14.64
C LYS A 48 3.81 5.08 -13.73
N GLU A 49 2.94 4.19 -14.18
CA GLU A 49 2.62 2.94 -13.48
C GLU A 49 3.87 2.05 -13.33
N GLY A 50 4.64 1.83 -14.41
CA GLY A 50 5.74 0.85 -14.39
C GLY A 50 7.07 1.24 -13.74
N LYS A 51 7.30 2.51 -13.37
CA LYS A 51 8.56 2.95 -12.72
C LYS A 51 8.43 3.21 -11.22
N GLU A 52 7.25 3.60 -10.76
CA GLU A 52 6.95 3.73 -9.33
C GLU A 52 6.67 2.35 -8.71
N GLU A 53 6.06 1.42 -9.46
CA GLU A 53 5.75 0.05 -8.99
C GLU A 53 6.96 -0.73 -8.48
N ASP A 54 8.13 -0.65 -9.12
CA ASP A 54 9.32 -1.40 -8.68
C ASP A 54 9.89 -0.91 -7.34
N SER A 55 9.92 0.41 -7.13
CA SER A 55 10.36 1.01 -5.85
C SER A 55 9.32 0.86 -4.74
N VAL A 56 8.04 1.06 -5.06
CA VAL A 56 6.91 0.90 -4.12
C VAL A 56 6.82 -0.55 -3.66
N ASN A 57 7.05 -1.52 -4.55
CA ASN A 57 7.07 -2.93 -4.17
C ASN A 57 8.23 -3.26 -3.22
N ALA A 58 9.45 -2.75 -3.47
CA ALA A 58 10.59 -2.98 -2.56
C ALA A 58 10.35 -2.39 -1.16
N ASP A 59 9.86 -1.15 -1.08
CA ASP A 59 9.54 -0.48 0.19
C ASP A 59 8.39 -1.18 0.93
N TRP A 60 7.37 -1.60 0.19
CA TRP A 60 6.25 -2.40 0.71
C TRP A 60 6.74 -3.73 1.29
N GLN A 61 7.54 -4.50 0.55
CA GLN A 61 8.04 -5.79 1.05
C GLN A 61 8.90 -5.61 2.31
N HIS A 62 9.72 -4.56 2.35
CA HIS A 62 10.51 -4.24 3.54
C HIS A 62 9.62 -3.90 4.74
N ALA A 63 8.63 -3.02 4.56
CA ALA A 63 7.67 -2.65 5.60
C ALA A 63 6.86 -3.86 6.07
N ARG A 64 6.28 -4.63 5.15
CA ARG A 64 5.52 -5.86 5.41
C ARG A 64 6.35 -6.86 6.23
N GLY A 65 7.56 -7.17 5.80
CA GLY A 65 8.44 -8.10 6.51
C GLY A 65 8.76 -7.65 7.93
N LYS A 66 9.03 -6.34 8.12
CA LYS A 66 9.27 -5.75 9.44
C LYS A 66 8.04 -5.82 10.35
N LEU A 67 6.86 -5.48 9.85
CA LEU A 67 5.62 -5.47 10.62
C LEU A 67 5.21 -6.90 11.04
N LEU A 68 5.27 -7.86 10.11
CA LEU A 68 5.01 -9.27 10.41
C LEU A 68 6.03 -9.85 11.43
N LYS A 69 7.31 -9.46 11.33
CA LYS A 69 8.33 -9.83 12.32
C LYS A 69 8.05 -9.22 13.70
N THR A 70 7.51 -8.00 13.73
CA THR A 70 7.13 -7.32 14.97
C THR A 70 5.97 -8.05 15.66
N LEU A 71 4.93 -8.42 14.90
CA LEU A 71 3.77 -9.16 15.41
C LEU A 71 4.14 -10.56 15.90
N SER A 72 4.96 -11.29 15.14
CA SER A 72 5.40 -12.63 15.53
C SER A 72 6.29 -12.63 16.77
N ASN A 73 7.06 -11.57 17.03
CA ASN A 73 7.88 -11.45 18.25
C ASN A 73 7.16 -10.74 19.41
N LEU A 74 5.92 -10.32 19.22
CA LEU A 74 5.16 -9.58 20.22
C LEU A 74 4.98 -10.41 21.51
N LEU A 75 5.34 -9.79 22.63
CA LEU A 75 5.04 -10.24 23.99
C LEU A 75 4.01 -9.28 24.60
N PRO A 76 2.96 -9.77 25.30
CA PRO A 76 1.90 -8.89 25.83
C PRO A 76 2.43 -7.73 26.69
N ARG A 77 3.46 -8.00 27.51
CA ARG A 77 4.12 -7.00 28.38
C ARG A 77 4.86 -5.89 27.62
N GLU A 78 5.17 -6.08 26.34
CA GLU A 78 5.94 -5.13 25.52
C GLU A 78 5.04 -4.35 24.54
N ALA A 79 3.73 -4.61 24.55
CA ALA A 79 2.80 -4.03 23.59
C ALA A 79 2.86 -2.50 23.52
N ASN A 80 2.79 -1.81 24.67
CA ASN A 80 2.86 -0.35 24.71
C ASN A 80 4.18 0.20 24.13
N LYS A 81 5.29 -0.49 24.37
CA LYS A 81 6.60 -0.13 23.81
C LYS A 81 6.63 -0.32 22.29
N VAL A 82 6.05 -1.42 21.80
CA VAL A 82 5.92 -1.70 20.36
C VAL A 82 5.02 -0.66 19.69
N VAL A 83 3.85 -0.36 20.27
CA VAL A 83 2.92 0.65 19.77
C VAL A 83 3.59 2.03 19.70
N GLY A 84 4.26 2.47 20.77
CA GLY A 84 4.97 3.75 20.77
C GLY A 84 6.07 3.82 19.71
N LYS A 85 6.81 2.73 19.50
CA LYS A 85 7.82 2.64 18.44
C LYS A 85 7.19 2.74 17.05
N LEU A 86 6.10 2.01 16.79
CA LEU A 86 5.42 2.04 15.50
C LEU A 86 4.82 3.42 15.21
N LEU A 87 4.20 4.06 16.21
CA LEU A 87 3.67 5.43 16.09
C LEU A 87 4.75 6.46 15.74
N ALA A 88 5.94 6.35 16.32
CA ALA A 88 7.06 7.24 16.03
C ALA A 88 7.62 7.08 14.60
N GLU A 89 7.38 5.94 13.95
CA GLU A 89 7.84 5.68 12.58
C GLU A 89 6.85 6.15 11.51
N ILE A 90 5.59 6.44 11.85
CA ILE A 90 4.55 6.86 10.91
C ILE A 90 4.86 8.20 10.21
N PRO A 91 5.28 9.27 10.90
CA PRO A 91 5.50 10.58 10.27
C PRO A 91 6.55 10.60 9.15
N GLY A 92 7.37 9.55 9.01
CA GLY A 92 8.38 9.41 7.96
C GLY A 92 7.94 8.54 6.77
N LYS A 93 6.65 8.18 6.64
CA LYS A 93 6.14 7.32 5.56
C LYS A 93 5.32 8.14 4.56
N GLU A 94 5.90 8.37 3.39
CA GLU A 94 5.25 9.12 2.29
C GLU A 94 4.18 8.29 1.57
N GLN A 95 4.28 6.96 1.59
CA GLN A 95 3.36 6.06 0.89
C GLN A 95 2.11 5.73 1.74
N PRO A 96 0.88 6.01 1.26
CA PRO A 96 -0.36 5.75 1.99
C PRO A 96 -0.56 4.28 2.38
N VAL A 97 -0.23 3.34 1.50
CA VAL A 97 -0.35 1.89 1.77
C VAL A 97 0.52 1.44 2.94
N ILE A 98 1.76 1.96 3.03
CA ILE A 98 2.67 1.64 4.13
C ILE A 98 2.14 2.24 5.43
N ASN A 99 1.71 3.50 5.40
CA ASN A 99 1.13 4.16 6.57
C ASN A 99 -0.09 3.37 7.09
N CYS A 100 -1.00 2.97 6.20
CA CYS A 100 -2.14 2.14 6.55
C CYS A 100 -1.72 0.82 7.22
N ALA A 101 -0.72 0.11 6.68
CA ALA A 101 -0.22 -1.12 7.27
C ALA A 101 0.34 -0.91 8.69
N TYR A 102 1.03 0.20 8.95
CA TYR A 102 1.51 0.54 10.30
C TYR A 102 0.35 0.75 11.27
N VAL A 103 -0.67 1.53 10.91
CA VAL A 103 -1.84 1.77 11.77
C VAL A 103 -2.60 0.47 12.01
N LEU A 104 -2.85 -0.32 10.97
CA LEU A 104 -3.49 -1.64 11.08
C LEU A 104 -2.69 -2.59 11.98
N THR A 105 -1.36 -2.58 11.89
CA THR A 105 -0.49 -3.36 12.79
C THR A 105 -0.67 -2.94 14.24
N ILE A 106 -0.72 -1.64 14.52
CA ILE A 106 -0.94 -1.12 15.88
C ILE A 106 -2.29 -1.59 16.41
N LEU A 107 -3.35 -1.54 15.60
CA LEU A 107 -4.67 -2.03 15.97
C LEU A 107 -4.65 -3.53 16.30
N LEU A 108 -3.96 -4.34 15.49
CA LEU A 108 -3.80 -5.78 15.75
C LEU A 108 -3.01 -6.07 17.04
N VAL A 109 -1.95 -5.28 17.33
CA VAL A 109 -1.19 -5.39 18.59
C VAL A 109 -2.11 -5.14 19.79
N LEU A 110 -2.90 -4.07 19.75
CA LEU A 110 -3.83 -3.71 20.82
C LEU A 110 -4.92 -4.76 20.99
N LEU A 111 -5.48 -5.26 19.88
CA LEU A 111 -6.52 -6.27 19.88
C LEU A 111 -6.01 -7.58 20.49
N LYS A 112 -4.78 -8.01 20.15
CA LYS A 112 -4.17 -9.21 20.74
C LYS A 112 -4.03 -9.11 22.26
N VAL A 113 -3.66 -7.93 22.77
CA VAL A 113 -3.35 -7.73 24.20
C VAL A 113 -4.62 -7.59 25.03
N LEU A 114 -5.67 -6.97 24.47
CA LEU A 114 -6.91 -6.69 25.17
C LEU A 114 -7.89 -7.86 25.09
N GLU A 115 -8.01 -8.53 23.94
CA GLU A 115 -8.99 -9.60 23.76
C GLU A 115 -8.58 -10.62 22.68
N GLU A 116 -7.96 -11.72 23.09
CA GLU A 116 -7.53 -12.78 22.16
C GLU A 116 -8.68 -13.42 21.37
N LYS A 117 -9.88 -13.52 21.97
CA LYS A 117 -11.09 -13.99 21.28
C LYS A 117 -11.51 -13.06 20.14
N ALA A 118 -11.27 -11.76 20.27
CA ALA A 118 -11.63 -10.80 19.24
C ALA A 118 -10.76 -10.99 17.97
N ILE A 119 -9.50 -11.41 18.12
CA ILE A 119 -8.63 -11.78 16.99
C ILE A 119 -9.21 -12.97 16.19
N GLN A 120 -9.69 -14.01 16.88
CA GLN A 120 -10.29 -15.18 16.23
C GLN A 120 -11.59 -14.83 15.51
N LEU A 121 -12.46 -14.03 16.14
CA LEU A 121 -13.69 -13.54 15.52
C LEU A 121 -13.40 -12.66 14.30
N LEU A 122 -12.40 -11.78 14.39
CA LEU A 122 -11.97 -10.93 13.29
C LEU A 122 -11.46 -11.77 12.10
N GLN A 123 -10.64 -12.80 12.36
CA GLN A 123 -10.17 -13.72 11.31
C GLN A 123 -11.32 -14.42 10.61
N HIS A 124 -12.29 -14.97 11.35
CA HIS A 124 -13.46 -15.63 10.78
C HIS A 124 -14.36 -14.67 9.98
N ALA A 125 -14.50 -13.43 10.45
CA ALA A 125 -15.27 -12.41 9.74
C ALA A 125 -14.61 -12.01 8.42
N LEU A 126 -13.28 -11.83 8.42
CA LEU A 126 -12.51 -11.46 7.22
C LEU A 126 -12.56 -12.52 6.11
N GLN A 127 -12.62 -13.81 6.46
CA GLN A 127 -12.79 -14.89 5.48
C GLN A 127 -14.10 -14.79 4.67
N LYS A 128 -15.11 -14.11 5.20
CA LYS A 128 -16.45 -13.98 4.58
C LYS A 128 -16.62 -12.67 3.82
N VAL A 129 -15.60 -11.81 3.81
CA VAL A 129 -15.69 -10.48 3.22
C VAL A 129 -15.63 -10.59 1.69
N PRO A 130 -16.60 -10.01 0.95
CA PRO A 130 -16.63 -10.12 -0.51
C PRO A 130 -15.69 -9.15 -1.22
N ARG A 131 -15.24 -8.08 -0.55
CA ARG A 131 -14.36 -7.06 -1.13
C ARG A 131 -13.26 -6.60 -0.17
N PRO A 132 -12.01 -6.40 -0.63
CA PRO A 132 -10.90 -6.03 0.23
C PRO A 132 -11.14 -4.80 1.11
N GLU A 133 -11.78 -3.77 0.58
CA GLU A 133 -12.04 -2.51 1.29
C GLU A 133 -12.90 -2.71 2.54
N ILE A 134 -13.94 -3.55 2.42
CA ILE A 134 -14.84 -3.90 3.53
C ILE A 134 -14.05 -4.57 4.66
N GLY A 135 -13.06 -5.39 4.33
CA GLY A 135 -12.20 -6.06 5.30
C GLY A 135 -11.32 -5.07 6.06
N LEU A 136 -10.76 -4.08 5.36
CA LEU A 136 -9.98 -3.01 5.98
C LEU A 136 -10.84 -2.15 6.90
N PHE A 137 -12.06 -1.78 6.47
CA PHE A 137 -13.01 -1.06 7.32
C PHE A 137 -13.43 -1.88 8.54
N LEU A 138 -13.61 -3.19 8.41
CA LEU A 138 -13.92 -4.06 9.54
C LEU A 138 -12.81 -4.04 10.59
N VAL A 139 -11.55 -4.13 10.17
CA VAL A 139 -10.38 -4.11 11.06
C VAL A 139 -10.23 -2.73 11.71
N ALA A 140 -10.35 -1.66 10.93
CA ALA A 140 -10.31 -0.29 11.42
C ALA A 140 -11.45 -0.01 12.43
N GLY A 141 -12.68 -0.44 12.12
CA GLY A 141 -13.85 -0.30 12.98
C GLY A 141 -13.74 -1.11 14.27
N THR A 142 -13.21 -2.33 14.20
CA THR A 142 -12.92 -3.15 15.38
C THR A 142 -11.88 -2.48 16.26
N GLY A 143 -10.80 -1.97 15.65
CA GLY A 143 -9.79 -1.18 16.34
C GLY A 143 -10.37 0.05 17.02
N PHE A 144 -11.23 0.82 16.34
CA PHE A 144 -11.89 1.99 16.91
C PHE A 144 -12.82 1.63 18.07
N GLY A 145 -13.60 0.55 17.95
CA GLY A 145 -14.43 0.02 19.03
C GLY A 145 -13.62 -0.36 20.26
N LEU A 146 -12.41 -0.88 20.06
CA LEU A 146 -11.48 -1.18 21.14
C LEU A 146 -10.99 0.10 21.85
N LEU A 147 -10.69 1.17 21.09
CA LEU A 147 -10.27 2.47 21.65
C LEU A 147 -11.39 3.15 22.45
N ALA A 148 -12.65 2.91 22.09
CA ALA A 148 -13.80 3.42 22.83
C ALA A 148 -13.94 2.76 24.22
N ASN A 149 -13.31 1.60 24.44
CA ASN A 149 -13.36 0.90 25.72
C ASN A 149 -12.56 1.67 26.80
N PRO A 150 -13.17 1.99 27.96
CA PRO A 150 -12.48 2.67 29.07
C PRO A 150 -11.20 1.97 29.54
N ALA A 151 -11.14 0.63 29.44
CA ALA A 151 -9.96 -0.15 29.81
C ALA A 151 -8.77 0.08 28.87
N SER A 152 -9.02 0.49 27.62
CA SER A 152 -7.98 0.79 26.62
C SER A 152 -7.41 2.20 26.79
N GLN A 153 -8.21 3.17 27.28
CA GLN A 153 -7.82 4.58 27.38
C GLN A 153 -6.62 4.82 28.30
N ALA A 154 -6.39 3.93 29.28
CA ALA A 154 -5.20 4.01 30.15
C ALA A 154 -3.88 3.71 29.40
N SER A 155 -3.95 3.03 28.25
CA SER A 155 -2.79 2.55 27.48
C SER A 155 -2.60 3.26 26.14
N VAL A 156 -3.62 3.96 25.66
CA VAL A 156 -3.67 4.51 24.30
C VAL A 156 -3.39 6.02 24.31
N SER A 157 -2.39 6.45 23.54
CA SER A 157 -2.11 7.88 23.33
C SER A 157 -3.23 8.55 22.53
N SER A 158 -3.58 9.80 22.86
CA SER A 158 -4.49 10.65 22.07
C SER A 158 -4.10 10.80 20.59
N GLN A 159 -2.84 10.54 20.26
CA GLN A 159 -2.34 10.53 18.88
C GLN A 159 -2.92 9.37 18.04
N LEU A 160 -3.25 8.24 18.66
CA LEU A 160 -3.73 7.06 17.94
C LEU A 160 -5.12 7.29 17.33
N SER A 161 -6.01 8.01 18.00
CA SER A 161 -7.33 8.32 17.44
C SER A 161 -7.21 9.13 16.14
N ALA A 162 -6.29 10.10 16.08
CA ALA A 162 -6.01 10.85 14.87
C ALA A 162 -5.49 9.96 13.73
N TYR A 163 -4.60 9.01 14.02
CA TYR A 163 -4.12 8.05 13.01
C TYR A 163 -5.21 7.09 12.54
N VAL A 164 -6.12 6.67 13.41
CA VAL A 164 -7.24 5.80 13.03
C VAL A 164 -8.29 6.56 12.21
N SER A 165 -8.57 7.83 12.52
CA SER A 165 -9.41 8.67 11.67
C SER A 165 -8.79 8.85 10.28
N ASN A 166 -7.49 9.17 10.23
CA ASN A 166 -6.77 9.32 8.96
C ASN A 166 -6.71 8.00 8.18
N LEU A 167 -6.61 6.84 8.85
CA LEU A 167 -6.67 5.52 8.21
C LEU A 167 -8.00 5.34 7.46
N GLN A 168 -9.13 5.75 8.02
CA GLN A 168 -10.42 5.62 7.36
C GLN A 168 -10.49 6.45 6.08
N ASP A 169 -10.01 7.69 6.13
CA ASP A 169 -9.91 8.56 4.95
C ASP A 169 -8.96 7.96 3.91
N GLN A 170 -7.78 7.50 4.33
CA GLN A 170 -6.79 6.89 3.45
C GLN A 170 -7.33 5.63 2.76
N ILE A 171 -8.04 4.75 3.47
CA ILE A 171 -8.66 3.55 2.89
C ILE A 171 -9.60 3.93 1.72
N THR A 172 -10.30 5.06 1.77
CA THR A 172 -11.16 5.49 0.65
C THR A 172 -10.38 5.96 -0.58
N THR A 173 -9.13 6.38 -0.40
CA THR A 173 -8.26 6.94 -1.46
C THR A 173 -7.33 5.91 -2.10
N LEU A 174 -7.16 4.74 -1.47
CA LEU A 174 -6.32 3.66 -2.01
C LEU A 174 -6.92 3.05 -3.28
N SER A 175 -6.05 2.55 -4.14
CA SER A 175 -6.42 1.76 -5.32
C SER A 175 -6.82 0.33 -4.93
N GLY A 176 -7.60 -0.34 -5.79
CA GLY A 176 -8.02 -1.73 -5.56
C GLY A 176 -6.85 -2.73 -5.40
N GLY A 177 -5.70 -2.43 -6.01
CA GLY A 177 -4.47 -3.21 -5.82
C GLY A 177 -3.89 -3.07 -4.42
N GLU A 178 -3.84 -1.85 -3.88
CA GLU A 178 -3.37 -1.57 -2.52
C GLU A 178 -4.30 -2.14 -1.46
N HIS A 179 -5.62 -2.09 -1.68
CA HIS A 179 -6.59 -2.73 -0.78
C HIS A 179 -6.33 -4.23 -0.65
N LYS A 180 -6.06 -4.89 -1.79
CA LYS A 180 -5.75 -6.33 -1.80
C LYS A 180 -4.44 -6.63 -1.07
N LEU A 181 -3.39 -5.85 -1.31
CA LEU A 181 -2.10 -6.00 -0.63
C LEU A 181 -2.24 -5.88 0.89
N LEU A 182 -3.00 -4.88 1.36
CA LEU A 182 -3.27 -4.70 2.79
C LEU A 182 -4.10 -5.84 3.37
N LEU A 183 -5.13 -6.32 2.67
CA LEU A 183 -5.94 -7.42 3.16
C LEU A 183 -5.13 -8.74 3.24
N GLU A 184 -4.31 -9.04 2.24
CA GLU A 184 -3.39 -10.18 2.28
C GLU A 184 -2.42 -10.07 3.47
N PHE A 185 -1.84 -8.88 3.67
CA PHE A 185 -1.00 -8.60 4.84
C PHE A 185 -1.74 -8.84 6.16
N ILE A 186 -3.00 -8.42 6.30
CA ILE A 186 -3.80 -8.65 7.52
C ILE A 186 -4.05 -10.13 7.74
N HIS A 187 -4.39 -10.90 6.70
CA HIS A 187 -4.58 -12.34 6.83
C HIS A 187 -3.31 -13.03 7.34
N GLU A 188 -2.16 -12.68 6.79
CA GLU A 188 -0.87 -13.22 7.25
C GLU A 188 -0.51 -12.77 8.66
N ALA A 189 -0.81 -11.52 9.01
CA ALA A 189 -0.60 -10.97 10.34
C ALA A 189 -1.42 -11.73 11.38
N LEU A 190 -2.70 -11.99 11.10
CA LEU A 190 -3.60 -12.75 11.97
C LEU A 190 -3.13 -14.20 12.13
N ASP A 191 -2.72 -14.85 11.03
CA ASP A 191 -2.20 -16.22 11.08
C ASP A 191 -0.96 -16.32 11.99
N LYS A 192 -0.03 -15.36 11.87
CA LYS A 192 1.15 -15.27 12.76
C LYS A 192 0.82 -14.95 14.21
N ILE A 193 -0.28 -14.24 14.45
CA ILE A 193 -0.71 -13.89 15.81
C ILE A 193 -1.33 -15.09 16.52
N ILE A 194 -2.11 -15.91 15.80
CA ILE A 194 -2.90 -17.04 16.34
C ILE A 194 -2.05 -18.31 16.47
N ASN A 195 -1.16 -18.59 15.53
CA ASN A 195 -0.34 -19.81 15.53
C ASN A 195 0.89 -19.73 16.46
N LYS A 196 0.89 -18.84 17.46
CA LYS A 196 1.99 -18.62 18.41
C LYS A 196 1.49 -18.67 19.84
#